data_AF-A0A1I7X8A3-F1
#
_entry.id   AF-A0A1I7X8A3-F1
#
_cell.length_a   1.000
_cell.length_b   1.000
_cell.length_c   1.000
_cell.angle_alpha   90.00
_cell.angle_beta   90.00
_cell.angle_gamma   90.00
#
_symmetry.space_group_name_H-M   'P 1'
#
loop_
_entity.id
_entity.type
_entity.pdbx_description
1 polymer ?
#
loop_
_entity_poly.entity_id
_entity_poly.type
_entity_poly.pdbx_seq_one_letter_code
_entity_poly.pdbx_strand_id
1 'polypeptide(L)'
;MILRLCALFFLSVIYHLKAAPSEQPKKKFPSAIIVGVKKAGTRALLEFLRLNPNIKAPGPEVHFFDKNYDKGLDWYSYDTYQDFYGW
;
A
#
# COMPACT_ATOMS: atom_id res chain seq x y z
N MET A 1 35.37 37.32 -1.28
CA MET A 1 34.46 36.92 -2.39
C MET A 1 34.43 35.40 -2.59
N ILE A 2 35.59 34.73 -2.67
CA ILE A 2 35.71 33.27 -2.87
C ILE A 2 35.01 32.42 -1.80
N LEU A 3 35.14 32.76 -0.50
CA LEU A 3 34.47 32.00 0.58
C LEU A 3 32.93 32.02 0.45
N ARG A 4 32.35 33.09 -0.06
CA ARG A 4 30.89 33.25 -0.21
C ARG A 4 30.36 32.39 -1.37
N LEU A 5 31.14 32.26 -2.44
CA LEU A 5 30.83 31.33 -3.54
C LEU A 5 30.95 29.87 -3.12
N CYS A 6 32.00 29.50 -2.35
CA CYS A 6 32.11 28.15 -1.80
C CYS A 6 30.93 27.80 -0.89
N ALA A 7 30.53 28.70 0.00
CA ALA A 7 29.41 28.47 0.91
C ALA A 7 28.08 28.27 0.16
N LEU A 8 27.81 29.07 -0.88
CA LEU A 8 26.60 28.94 -1.70
C LEU A 8 26.60 27.65 -2.53
N PHE A 9 27.76 27.26 -3.07
CA PHE A 9 27.89 25.99 -3.79
C PHE A 9 27.67 24.80 -2.84
N PHE A 10 28.25 24.84 -1.64
CA PHE A 10 28.06 23.81 -0.62
C PHE A 10 26.59 23.72 -0.18
N LEU A 11 25.94 24.85 0.09
CA LEU A 11 24.52 24.91 0.42
C LEU A 11 23.65 24.35 -0.72
N SER A 12 23.96 24.66 -1.98
CA SER A 12 23.26 24.13 -3.15
C SER A 12 23.42 22.61 -3.29
N VAL A 13 24.64 22.08 -3.08
CA VAL A 13 24.92 20.64 -3.14
C VAL A 13 24.21 19.92 -1.99
N ILE A 14 24.28 20.46 -0.77
CA ILE A 14 23.56 19.93 0.39
C ILE A 14 22.04 19.93 0.11
N TYR A 15 21.50 20.99 -0.49
CA TYR A 15 20.08 21.09 -0.83
C TYR A 15 19.65 20.03 -1.85
N HIS A 16 20.45 19.83 -2.91
CA HIS A 16 20.19 18.79 -3.91
C HIS A 16 20.33 17.37 -3.35
N LEU A 17 21.24 17.14 -2.40
CA LEU A 17 21.39 15.83 -1.73
C LEU A 17 20.26 15.56 -0.73
N LYS A 18 19.64 16.60 -0.16
CA LYS A 18 18.53 16.47 0.80
C LYS A 18 17.17 16.31 0.12
N ALA A 19 17.10 16.54 -1.19
CA ALA A 19 15.92 16.22 -2.00
C ALA A 19 15.79 14.69 -2.14
N ALA A 20 15.35 14.05 -1.06
CA ALA A 20 14.90 12.67 -1.12
C ALA A 20 13.72 12.60 -2.12
N PRO A 21 13.70 11.63 -3.05
CA PRO A 21 12.50 11.39 -3.84
C PRO A 21 11.36 11.15 -2.85
N SER A 22 10.28 11.93 -2.97
CA SER A 22 9.07 11.63 -2.23
C SER A 22 8.60 10.26 -2.69
N GLU A 23 8.85 9.23 -1.87
CA GLU A 23 8.25 7.92 -2.08
C GLU A 23 6.75 8.09 -1.88
N GLN A 24 6.06 8.44 -2.97
CA GLN A 24 4.62 8.33 -3.03
C GLN A 24 4.30 6.87 -2.71
N PRO A 25 3.46 6.59 -1.70
CA PRO A 25 3.05 5.22 -1.42
C PRO A 25 2.43 4.66 -2.71
N LYS A 26 3.14 3.73 -3.35
CA LYS A 26 2.61 3.04 -4.53
C LYS A 26 1.43 2.22 -4.05
N LYS A 27 0.23 2.61 -4.46
CA LYS A 27 -1.02 1.87 -4.18
C LYS A 27 -0.80 0.39 -4.44
N LYS A 28 -0.85 -0.42 -3.38
CA LYS A 28 -0.64 -1.87 -3.48
C LYS A 28 -1.98 -2.56 -3.76
N PHE A 29 -2.03 -3.34 -4.83
CA PHE A 29 -3.13 -4.26 -5.11
C PHE A 29 -2.81 -5.65 -4.53
N PRO A 30 -3.83 -6.47 -4.23
CA PRO A 30 -3.59 -7.83 -3.78
C PRO A 30 -2.88 -8.63 -4.86
N SER A 31 -1.76 -9.27 -4.49
CA SER A 31 -1.01 -10.14 -5.39
C SER A 31 -1.71 -11.48 -5.65
N ALA A 32 -2.64 -11.88 -4.78
CA ALA A 32 -3.41 -13.11 -4.88
C ALA A 32 -4.83 -12.89 -4.33
N ILE A 33 -5.81 -13.58 -4.92
CA ILE A 33 -7.22 -13.47 -4.55
C ILE A 33 -7.79 -14.88 -4.36
N ILE A 34 -8.46 -15.11 -3.22
CA ILE A 34 -9.27 -16.31 -3.00
C ILE A 34 -10.66 -16.04 -3.58
N VAL A 35 -10.92 -16.55 -4.79
CA VAL A 35 -12.17 -16.27 -5.53
C VAL A 35 -13.35 -17.16 -5.12
N GLY A 36 -13.11 -18.32 -4.50
CA GLY A 36 -14.17 -19.27 -4.18
C GLY A 36 -13.68 -20.70 -4.00
N VAL A 37 -14.57 -21.70 -3.96
CA VAL A 37 -16.03 -21.60 -4.09
C VAL A 37 -16.74 -21.47 -2.73
N LYS A 38 -17.99 -21.00 -2.74
CA LYS A 38 -18.81 -20.88 -1.54
C LYS A 38 -18.89 -22.22 -0.82
N LYS A 39 -18.81 -22.20 0.51
CA LYS A 39 -18.85 -23.38 1.40
C LYS A 39 -17.63 -24.33 1.32
N ALA A 40 -16.59 -24.02 0.52
CA ALA A 40 -15.36 -24.81 0.48
C ALA A 40 -14.34 -24.47 1.59
N GLY A 41 -14.71 -23.64 2.56
CA GLY A 41 -13.81 -23.27 3.67
C GLY A 41 -12.83 -22.14 3.36
N THR A 42 -13.14 -21.25 2.41
CA THR A 42 -12.31 -20.09 2.05
C THR A 42 -11.95 -19.20 3.25
N ARG A 43 -12.84 -19.11 4.25
CA ARG A 43 -12.58 -18.40 5.51
C ARG A 43 -11.53 -19.07 6.38
N ALA A 44 -11.61 -20.39 6.56
CA ALA A 44 -10.61 -21.12 7.32
C ALA A 44 -9.22 -21.01 6.66
N LEU A 45 -9.17 -21.12 5.32
CA LEU A 45 -7.94 -20.91 4.56
C LEU A 45 -7.37 -19.50 4.80
N LEU A 46 -8.20 -18.46 4.76
CA LEU A 46 -7.77 -17.09 5.00
C LEU A 46 -7.19 -16.92 6.43
N GLU A 47 -7.83 -17.48 7.45
CA GLU A 47 -7.33 -17.43 8.83
C GLU A 47 -5.99 -18.16 8.98
N PHE A 48 -5.81 -19.32 8.34
CA PHE A 48 -4.52 -20.02 8.36
C PHE A 48 -3.41 -19.22 7.67
N LEU A 49 -3.72 -18.56 6.55
CA LEU A 49 -2.75 -17.71 5.84
C LEU A 49 -2.33 -16.50 6.69
N ARG A 50 -3.23 -15.95 7.51
CA ARG A 50 -2.91 -14.84 8.44
C ARG A 50 -1.87 -15.20 9.50
N LEU A 51 -1.68 -16.49 9.80
CA LEU A 51 -0.63 -16.92 10.74
C LEU A 51 0.79 -16.67 10.20
N ASN A 52 0.94 -16.46 8.89
CA ASN A 52 2.23 -16.17 8.27
C ASN A 52 2.53 -14.65 8.35
N PRO A 53 3.66 -14.23 8.97
CA PRO A 53 4.01 -12.81 9.10
C PRO A 53 4.20 -12.07 7.77
N ASN A 54 4.43 -12.79 6.67
CA ASN A 54 4.61 -12.21 5.35
C ASN A 54 3.29 -12.03 4.58
N ILE A 55 2.16 -12.51 5.11
CA ILE A 55 0.86 -12.41 4.44
C ILE A 55 0.01 -11.39 5.17
N LYS A 56 -0.43 -10.37 4.41
CA LYS A 56 -1.43 -9.40 4.88
C LYS A 56 -2.74 -9.68 4.17
N ALA A 57 -3.79 -9.90 4.94
CA ALA A 57 -5.11 -10.23 4.42
C ALA A 57 -6.19 -9.37 5.11
N PRO A 58 -7.16 -8.82 4.35
CA PRO A 58 -8.25 -8.05 4.94
C PRO A 58 -9.12 -8.93 5.84
N GLY A 59 -9.72 -8.33 6.88
CA GLY A 59 -10.63 -8.98 7.83
C GLY A 59 -11.90 -9.55 7.16
N PRO A 60 -12.78 -8.68 6.66
CA PRO A 60 -13.99 -9.08 5.93
C PRO A 60 -13.71 -9.41 4.45
N GLU A 61 -14.69 -10.04 3.79
CA GLU A 61 -14.68 -10.23 2.34
C GLU A 61 -14.93 -8.87 1.69
N VAL A 62 -13.99 -8.41 0.86
CA VAL A 62 -14.01 -7.06 0.28
C VAL A 62 -15.17 -6.86 -0.69
N HIS A 63 -15.66 -7.94 -1.32
CA HIS A 63 -16.74 -7.90 -2.29
C HIS A 63 -16.56 -6.82 -3.37
N PHE A 64 -15.32 -6.66 -3.88
CA PHE A 64 -15.03 -5.65 -4.89
C PHE A 64 -15.64 -6.02 -6.25
N PHE A 65 -15.34 -7.20 -6.76
CA PHE A 65 -15.75 -7.62 -8.11
C PHE A 65 -17.23 -8.01 -8.25
N ASP A 66 -17.99 -8.06 -7.15
CA ASP A 66 -19.43 -8.39 -7.14
C ASP A 66 -20.30 -7.22 -6.68
N LYS A 67 -19.97 -6.53 -5.57
CA LYS A 67 -20.85 -5.51 -4.96
C LYS A 67 -20.31 -4.09 -4.97
N ASN A 68 -19.00 -3.90 -5.01
CA ASN A 68 -18.35 -2.59 -4.80
C ASN A 68 -17.52 -2.14 -6.02
N TYR A 69 -17.82 -2.66 -7.21
CA TYR A 69 -17.04 -2.36 -8.42
C TYR A 69 -17.16 -0.88 -8.82
N ASP A 70 -18.31 -0.27 -8.53
CA ASP A 70 -18.63 1.14 -8.74
C ASP A 70 -17.72 2.10 -7.95
N LYS A 71 -17.12 1.65 -6.84
CA LYS A 71 -16.20 2.46 -6.03
C LYS A 71 -14.82 2.67 -6.67
N GLY A 72 -14.53 1.94 -7.75
CA GLY A 72 -13.30 2.05 -8.51
C GLY A 72 -12.09 1.39 -7.87
N LEU A 73 -11.01 1.28 -8.64
CA LEU A 73 -9.76 0.61 -8.21
C LEU A 73 -9.03 1.36 -7.10
N ASP A 74 -9.22 2.67 -7.00
CA ASP A 74 -8.63 3.47 -5.93
C ASP A 74 -9.15 3.03 -4.56
N TRP A 75 -10.46 2.78 -4.44
CA TRP A 75 -11.08 2.23 -3.23
C TRP A 75 -10.60 0.81 -2.93
N TYR A 76 -10.35 0.00 -3.96
CA TYR A 76 -9.88 -1.37 -3.82
C TYR A 76 -8.42 -1.49 -3.40
N SER A 77 -7.63 -0.43 -3.58
CA SER A 77 -6.22 -0.45 -3.19
C SER A 77 -6.04 -0.68 -1.69
N TYR A 78 -5.00 -1.42 -1.32
CA TYR A 78 -4.75 -1.82 0.08
C TYR A 78 -4.65 -0.62 1.02
N ASP A 79 -3.97 0.45 0.59
CA ASP A 79 -3.73 1.64 1.40
C ASP A 79 -5.07 2.28 1.81
N THR A 80 -5.96 2.50 0.85
CA THR A 80 -7.31 3.03 1.12
C THR A 80 -8.12 2.06 1.97
N TYR A 81 -8.08 0.75 1.71
CA TYR A 81 -8.86 -0.22 2.48
C TYR A 81 -8.43 -0.29 3.96
N GLN A 82 -7.14 -0.12 4.26
CA GLN A 82 -6.63 -0.08 5.64
C GLN A 82 -7.13 1.16 6.40
N ASP A 83 -7.11 2.33 5.76
CA ASP A 83 -7.55 3.58 6.39
C ASP A 83 -9.02 3.52 6.83
N PHE A 84 -9.88 2.84 6.06
CA PHE A 84 -11.32 2.76 6.36
C PHE A 84 -11.67 1.73 7.44
N TYR A 85 -10.92 0.63 7.56
CA TYR A 85 -11.30 -0.50 8.40
C TYR A 85 -10.37 -0.76 9.59
N GLY A 86 -9.26 -0.04 9.72
CA GLY A 86 -8.46 0.09 10.95
C GLY A 86 -8.24 -1.20 11.74
N TRP A 87 -7.35 -2.07 11.25
CA TRP A 87 -6.78 -3.19 12.00
C TRP A 87 -5.25 -3.08 12.03
#